data_AF-A0A317N1A9-F1
#
_entry.id   AF-A0A317N1A9-F1
#
_cell.length_a   1.000
_cell.length_b   1.000
_cell.length_c   1.000
_cell.angle_alpha   90.00
_cell.angle_beta   90.00
_cell.angle_gamma   90.00
#
_symmetry.space_group_name_H-M   'P 1'
#
loop_
_entity.id
_entity.type
_entity.pdbx_description
1 polymer ?
#
loop_
_entity_poly.entity_id
_entity_poly.type
_entity_poly.pdbx_seq_one_letter_code
_entity_poly.pdbx_strand_id
1 'polypeptide(L)' 'MSSLATLATVDTITRHKYERLQYTGSAGVITSLEDPRLIGRWHAEFPGWHGEHWAFEAGTVSPGRLRPINVAVRQS' A
#
# COMPACT_ATOMS: atom_id res chain seq x y z
N MET A 1 -7.74 6.69 -26.58
CA MET A 1 -7.40 7.84 -25.71
C MET A 1 -6.34 7.36 -24.74
N SER A 2 -5.09 7.79 -24.94
CA SER A 2 -3.98 7.39 -24.06
C SER A 2 -4.06 8.23 -22.79
N SER A 3 -4.49 7.61 -21.70
CA SER A 3 -4.36 8.19 -20.37
C SER A 3 -2.86 8.37 -20.10
N LEU A 4 -2.43 9.60 -19.79
CA LEU A 4 -1.13 9.82 -19.18
C LEU A 4 -1.16 9.07 -17.85
N ALA A 5 -0.55 7.89 -17.80
CA ALA A 5 -0.36 7.16 -16.56
C ALA A 5 0.59 8.00 -15.70
N THR A 6 0.03 8.89 -14.87
CA THR A 6 0.75 9.47 -13.75
C THR A 6 1.13 8.30 -12.86
N LEU A 7 2.38 7.84 -12.97
CA LEU A 7 2.90 6.79 -12.10
C LEU A 7 2.77 7.29 -10.67
N ALA A 8 1.91 6.64 -9.89
CA ALA A 8 1.63 7.07 -8.54
C ALA A 8 2.81 6.67 -7.65
N THR A 9 3.25 7.59 -6.79
CA THR A 9 4.34 7.33 -5.85
C THR A 9 3.86 6.41 -4.73
N VAL A 10 4.72 5.50 -4.30
CA VAL A 10 4.46 4.57 -3.20
C VAL A 10 5.12 5.08 -1.94
N ASP A 11 4.35 5.21 -0.88
CA ASP A 11 4.90 5.60 0.41
C ASP A 11 5.79 4.50 0.96
N THR A 12 6.97 4.88 1.43
CA THR A 12 7.80 4.06 2.30
C THR A 12 7.64 4.53 3.74
N ILE A 13 7.20 3.65 4.64
CA ILE A 13 7.03 3.97 6.06
C ILE A 13 8.06 3.25 6.92
N THR A 14 8.34 3.76 8.12
CA THR A 14 9.23 3.07 9.07
C THR A 14 8.60 1.77 9.58
N ARG A 15 9.44 0.82 10.01
CA ARG A 15 8.98 -0.43 10.63
C ARG A 15 8.07 -0.19 11.83
N HIS A 16 8.45 0.73 12.72
CA HIS A 16 7.64 1.11 13.89
C HIS A 16 6.25 1.65 13.52
N LYS A 17 6.15 2.45 12.45
CA LYS A 17 4.86 2.95 11.96
C LYS A 17 4.01 1.81 11.39
N TYR A 18 4.63 0.88 10.65
CA TYR A 18 3.95 -0.31 10.14
C TYR A 18 3.38 -1.15 11.27
N GLU A 19 4.18 -1.48 12.28
CA GLU A 19 3.75 -2.30 13.43
C GLU A 19 2.57 -1.68 14.17
N ARG A 20 2.59 -0.36 14.37
CA ARG A 20 1.46 0.36 14.98
C ARG A 20 0.18 0.24 14.14
N LEU A 21 0.29 0.40 12.83
CA LEU A 21 -0.86 0.26 11.93
C LEU A 21 -1.36 -1.19 11.88
N GLN A 22 -0.45 -2.17 11.90
CA GLN A 22 -0.80 -3.59 11.94
C GLN A 22 -1.56 -3.94 13.23
N TYR A 23 -1.10 -3.43 14.38
CA TYR A 23 -1.75 -3.62 15.67
C TYR A 23 -3.20 -3.11 15.68
N THR A 24 -3.48 -2.00 14.99
CA THR A 24 -4.85 -1.46 14.87
C THR A 24 -5.63 -2.04 13.68
N GLY A 25 -5.11 -3.07 13.01
CA GLY A 25 -5.73 -3.67 11.81
C GLY A 25 -5.76 -2.75 10.58
N SER A 26 -4.99 -1.66 10.59
CA SER A 26 -4.92 -0.63 9.54
C SER A 26 -3.77 -0.85 8.56
N ALA A 27 -3.03 -1.95 8.67
CA ALA A 27 -2.03 -2.40 7.70
C ALA A 27 -1.85 -3.91 7.77
N GLY A 28 -1.32 -4.50 6.72
CA GLY A 28 -1.11 -5.94 6.64
C GLY A 28 -0.15 -6.36 5.53
N VAL A 29 0.03 -7.67 5.41
CA VAL A 29 0.76 -8.29 4.30
C VAL A 29 -0.20 -8.49 3.13
N ILE A 30 0.31 -8.48 1.90
CA ILE A 30 -0.55 -8.57 0.71
C ILE A 30 -1.34 -9.87 0.64
N THR A 31 -0.81 -10.95 1.22
CA THR A 31 -1.47 -12.27 1.25
C THR A 31 -2.75 -12.27 2.05
N SER A 32 -3.02 -11.24 2.86
CA SER A 32 -4.31 -11.04 3.52
C SER A 32 -5.35 -10.36 2.63
N LEU A 33 -4.97 -9.85 1.45
CA LEU A 33 -5.92 -9.34 0.46
C LEU A 33 -6.31 -10.50 -0.47
N GLU A 34 -7.54 -11.00 -0.32
CA GLU A 34 -8.08 -12.10 -1.12
C GLU A 34 -8.48 -11.68 -2.56
N ASP A 35 -8.03 -10.50 -3.05
CA ASP A 35 -8.34 -9.97 -4.37
C ASP A 35 -7.07 -9.86 -5.27
N PRO A 36 -6.83 -10.85 -6.14
CA PRO A 36 -5.70 -10.84 -7.08
C PRO A 36 -5.77 -9.70 -8.11
N ARG A 37 -6.97 -9.22 -8.44
CA ARG A 37 -7.16 -8.16 -9.44
C ARG A 37 -6.72 -6.81 -8.89
N LEU A 38 -6.95 -6.58 -7.60
CA LEU A 38 -6.44 -5.40 -6.90
C LEU A 38 -4.91 -5.39 -6.90
N ILE A 39 -4.29 -6.53 -6.56
CA ILE A 39 -2.83 -6.67 -6.52
C ILE A 39 -2.22 -6.43 -7.91
N GLY A 40 -2.78 -7.04 -8.95
CA GLY A 40 -2.31 -6.85 -10.33
C GLY A 40 -2.43 -5.39 -10.81
N ARG A 41 -3.50 -4.70 -10.41
CA ARG A 41 -3.67 -3.27 -10.68
C ARG A 41 -2.60 -2.43 -9.98
N TRP A 42 -2.34 -2.68 -8.71
CA TRP A 42 -1.31 -1.95 -7.97
C TRP A 42 0.07 -2.13 -8.58
N HIS A 43 0.43 -3.33 -9.06
CA HIS A 43 1.70 -3.51 -9.78
C HIS A 43 1.81 -2.63 -11.03
N ALA A 44 0.72 -2.38 -11.74
CA ALA A 44 0.71 -1.52 -12.92
C ALA A 44 0.75 -0.01 -12.55
N GLU A 45 0.03 0.38 -11.50
CA GLU A 45 -0.11 1.79 -11.10
C GLU A 45 1.07 2.31 -10.25
N PHE A 46 1.74 1.40 -9.52
CA PHE A 46 2.73 1.71 -8.50
C PHE A 46 4.02 0.91 -8.71
N PRO A 47 4.86 1.25 -9.72
CA PRO A 47 6.06 0.48 -10.07
C PRO A 47 7.12 0.47 -8.96
N GLY A 48 7.07 1.40 -8.01
CA GLY A 48 7.96 1.44 -6.84
C GLY A 48 7.53 0.54 -5.68
N TRP A 49 6.39 -0.15 -5.78
CA TRP A 49 5.88 -1.00 -4.71
C TRP A 49 6.49 -2.39 -4.77
N HIS A 50 6.98 -2.90 -3.64
CA HIS A 50 7.61 -4.22 -3.57
C HIS A 50 6.60 -5.39 -3.55
N GLY A 51 5.30 -5.10 -3.54
CA GLY A 51 4.27 -6.14 -3.56
C GLY A 51 4.02 -6.81 -2.21
N GLU A 52 4.53 -6.27 -1.10
CA GLU A 52 4.52 -6.99 0.19
C GLU A 52 3.46 -6.51 1.17
N HIS A 53 3.20 -5.20 1.22
CA HIS A 53 2.45 -4.58 2.31
C HIS A 53 1.39 -3.62 1.81
N TRP A 54 0.30 -3.51 2.57
CA TRP A 54 -0.79 -2.55 2.36
C TRP A 54 -1.08 -1.78 3.63
N ALA A 55 -1.67 -0.60 3.48
CA ALA A 55 -2.25 0.18 4.57
C ALA A 55 -3.66 0.64 4.22
N PHE A 56 -4.49 0.82 5.25
CA PHE A 56 -5.76 1.51 5.16
C PHE A 56 -5.53 2.99 5.41
N GLU A 57 -6.01 3.81 4.49
CA GLU A 57 -6.06 5.25 4.65
C GLU A 57 -7.51 5.64 4.90
N ALA A 58 -7.79 6.13 6.12
CA ALA A 58 -9.09 6.64 6.46
C ALA A 58 -9.44 7.85 5.57
N GLY A 59 -10.57 7.77 4.89
CA GLY A 59 -11.13 8.91 4.19
C GLY A 59 -11.85 9.83 5.17
N THR A 60 -11.72 11.14 4.98
CA THR A 60 -12.46 12.13 5.77
C THR A 60 -13.87 12.36 5.21
N VAL A 61 -14.05 12.17 3.89
CA VAL A 61 -15.31 12.40 3.16
C VAL A 61 -15.77 11.15 2.38
N SER A 62 -14.85 10.22 2.06
CA SER A 62 -15.17 8.93 1.45
C SER A 62 -14.94 7.80 2.45
N PRO A 63 -15.54 6.61 2.24
CA PRO A 63 -15.02 5.41 2.88
C PRO A 63 -13.51 5.33 2.63
N GLY A 64 -12.75 4.94 3.67
CA GLY A 64 -11.31 4.83 3.55
C GLY A 64 -10.90 3.81 2.49
N ARG A 65 -9.67 3.94 2.01
CA ARG A 65 -9.15 3.13 0.89
C ARG A 65 -7.94 2.34 1.31
N LEU A 66 -7.81 1.15 0.74
CA LEU A 66 -6.56 0.41 0.79
C LEU A 66 -5.56 1.05 -0.18
N ARG A 67 -4.29 1.03 0.19
CA ARG A 67 -3.20 1.52 -0.65
C ARG A 67 -1.94 0.68 -0.47
N PRO A 68 -1.11 0.54 -1.52
CA PRO A 68 0.18 -0.12 -1.40
C PRO A 68 1.14 0.74 -0.56
N ILE A 69 1.94 0.09 0.27
CA ILE A 69 3.04 0.73 1.00
C ILE A 69 4.30 -0.14 0.91
N ASN A 70 5.46 0.50 0.98
CA ASN A 70 6.71 -0.16 1.33
C ASN A 70 7.01 0.08 2.80
N VAL A 71 7.74 -0.85 3.41
CA VAL A 71 8.26 -0.64 4.76
C VAL A 71 9.78 -0.58 4.68
N ALA A 72 10.35 0.49 5.24
CA ALA A 72 11.77 0.74 5.22
C ALA A 72 12.52 -0.47 5.80
N VAL A 73 13.57 -0.89 5.08
CA VAL A 73 14.54 -1.84 5.60
C VAL A 73 15.25 -1.22 6.80
N ARG A 74 15.54 -2.05 7.81
CA ARG A 74 16.35 -1.61 8.95
C ARG A 74 17.71 -1.16 8.40
N GLN A 75 18.06 0.10 8.63
CA GLN A 75 19.44 0.54 8.42
C GLN A 75 20.27 -0.12 9.53
N SER A 76 21.14 -1.04 9.12
CA SER A 76 22.11 -1.72 9.98
C SER A 76 23.17 -0.75 10.47
#